data_AF-A0A7X8JWK8-F1
#
_entry.id   AF-A0A7X8JWK8-F1
#
_cell.length_a   1.000
_cell.length_b   1.000
_cell.length_c   1.000
_cell.angle_alpha   90.00
_cell.angle_beta   90.00
_cell.angle_gamma   90.00
#
_symmetry.space_group_name_H-M   'P 1'
#
loop_
_entity.id
_entity.type
_entity.pdbx_description
1 polymer ?
#
loop_
_entity_poly.entity_id
_entity_poly.type
_entity_poly.pdbx_seq_one_letter_code
_entity_poly.pdbx_strand_id
1 'polypeptide(L)'
;MKIYNVGADADEYNFFELVNEEDWDLKSFDGTKLAELWKAFNIKCARSKKYPLGDIAYITPVHPLINSGVVEIFKDIFNNKVELLPVLYSEPYYFINVINIIDALDMEKSEFKRYSSGKIMYCTKYVFKENIVGNNSIFKTPQFPTAEILVTEEFVKRVEENDLKGFVFEELWDSEK
;
A
#
# COMPACT_ATOMS: atom_id res chain seq x y z
N MET A 1 -15.71 -11.22 6.91
CA MET A 1 -14.74 -10.56 6.01
C MET A 1 -13.83 -9.70 6.87
N LYS A 2 -12.52 -9.76 6.64
CA LYS A 2 -11.54 -8.91 7.33
C LYS A 2 -10.83 -7.95 6.37
N ILE A 3 -10.51 -6.76 6.86
CA ILE A 3 -9.78 -5.72 6.13
C ILE A 3 -8.58 -5.29 6.95
N TYR A 4 -7.45 -5.19 6.25
CA TYR A 4 -6.16 -4.85 6.81
C TYR A 4 -5.57 -3.63 6.11
N ASN A 5 -4.81 -2.82 6.84
CA ASN A 5 -3.82 -1.95 6.23
C ASN A 5 -2.55 -2.75 5.96
N VAL A 6 -2.05 -2.75 4.72
CA VAL A 6 -0.79 -3.42 4.37
C VAL A 6 0.38 -2.47 4.48
N GLY A 7 1.50 -2.98 4.99
CA GLY A 7 2.75 -2.26 5.04
C GLY A 7 3.98 -3.14 4.88
N ALA A 8 5.15 -2.52 5.00
CA ALA A 8 6.46 -3.17 5.06
C ALA A 8 7.05 -3.11 6.48
N ASP A 9 7.69 -4.20 6.90
CA ASP A 9 8.44 -4.32 8.14
C ASP A 9 9.80 -3.62 8.02
N ALA A 10 9.82 -2.33 8.35
CA ALA A 10 11.04 -1.53 8.32
C ALA A 10 11.97 -1.77 9.55
N ASP A 11 11.51 -2.53 10.55
CA ASP A 11 12.31 -2.83 11.74
C ASP A 11 13.28 -3.97 11.45
N GLU A 12 12.79 -5.05 10.83
CA GLU A 12 13.58 -6.25 10.50
C GLU A 12 14.16 -6.22 9.07
N TYR A 13 13.52 -5.52 8.14
CA TYR A 13 13.96 -5.45 6.74
C TYR A 13 14.53 -4.08 6.35
N ASN A 14 15.20 -4.05 5.21
CA ASN A 14 15.73 -2.85 4.61
C ASN A 14 14.63 -2.04 3.91
N PHE A 15 14.86 -0.74 3.79
CA PHE A 15 14.04 0.15 2.99
C PHE A 15 14.93 0.93 2.03
N PHE A 16 14.32 1.61 1.08
CA PHE A 16 15.00 2.37 0.05
C PHE A 16 15.01 3.86 0.37
N GLU A 17 16.01 4.55 -0.15
CA GLU A 17 16.08 6.00 -0.22
C GLU A 17 16.43 6.41 -1.65
N LEU A 18 16.13 7.66 -1.97
CA LEU A 18 16.49 8.24 -3.27
C LEU A 18 18.00 8.41 -3.36
N VAL A 19 18.56 8.17 -4.55
CA VAL A 19 19.95 8.58 -4.83
C VAL A 19 20.04 10.08 -5.02
N ASN A 20 19.03 10.68 -5.66
CA ASN A 20 18.86 12.12 -5.84
C ASN A 20 17.46 12.54 -5.37
N GLU A 21 17.37 13.46 -4.40
CA GLU A 21 16.10 13.90 -3.84
C GLU A 21 15.24 14.67 -4.86
N GLU A 22 15.86 15.34 -5.83
CA GLU A 22 15.14 16.10 -6.87
C GLU A 22 14.41 15.21 -7.89
N ASP A 23 14.75 13.92 -7.94
CA ASP A 23 14.10 12.96 -8.85
C ASP A 23 12.64 12.66 -8.44
N TRP A 24 12.25 13.02 -7.21
CA TRP A 24 10.95 12.70 -6.64
C TRP A 24 10.26 13.91 -5.98
N ASP A 25 9.20 14.38 -6.61
CA ASP A 25 8.37 15.47 -6.07
C ASP A 25 7.19 14.96 -5.21
N LEU A 26 7.42 13.94 -4.38
CA LEU A 26 6.40 13.39 -3.45
C LEU A 26 5.01 13.22 -4.10
N LYS A 27 4.97 12.60 -5.29
CA LYS A 27 3.71 12.38 -6.02
C LYS A 27 2.73 11.67 -5.10
N SER A 28 1.58 12.29 -4.85
CA SER A 28 0.54 11.72 -4.02
C SER A 28 -0.02 10.48 -4.71
N PHE A 29 0.16 9.30 -4.12
CA PHE A 29 -0.50 8.07 -4.56
C PHE A 29 -1.95 8.10 -4.09
N ASP A 30 -2.77 8.98 -4.65
CA ASP A 30 -4.14 9.25 -4.22
C ASP A 30 -5.21 8.53 -5.07
N GLY A 31 -4.77 7.58 -5.90
CA GLY A 31 -5.61 6.92 -6.90
C GLY A 31 -5.49 7.49 -8.31
N THR A 32 -4.80 8.63 -8.47
CA THR A 32 -4.48 9.18 -9.79
C THR A 32 -3.53 8.26 -10.55
N LYS A 33 -3.78 8.07 -11.84
CA LYS A 33 -2.88 7.35 -12.74
C LYS A 33 -1.63 8.18 -13.01
N LEU A 34 -0.46 7.58 -12.82
CA LEU A 34 0.84 8.21 -12.94
C LEU A 34 1.72 7.58 -14.03
N ALA A 35 1.36 6.41 -14.57
CA ALA A 35 2.23 5.65 -15.47
C ALA A 35 2.68 6.44 -16.71
N GLU A 36 1.80 7.23 -17.32
CA GLU A 36 2.13 8.04 -18.50
C GLU A 36 3.16 9.16 -18.23
N LEU A 37 3.19 9.66 -16.99
CA LEU A 37 4.09 10.72 -16.54
C LEU A 37 5.24 10.18 -15.69
N TRP A 38 5.36 8.86 -15.59
CA TRP A 38 6.34 8.23 -14.73
C TRP A 38 7.70 8.16 -15.41
N LYS A 39 8.72 8.66 -14.70
CA LYS A 39 10.11 8.53 -15.08
C LYS A 39 10.80 7.75 -13.97
N ALA A 40 11.35 6.59 -14.29
CA ALA A 40 12.09 5.80 -13.32
C ALA A 40 13.36 6.55 -12.88
N PHE A 41 13.69 6.44 -11.59
CA PHE A 41 14.84 7.10 -10.97
C PHE A 41 15.61 6.12 -10.09
N ASN A 42 16.84 6.50 -9.73
CA ASN A 42 17.73 5.63 -8.98
C ASN A 42 17.40 5.63 -7.49
N ILE A 43 17.36 4.43 -6.92
CA ILE A 43 17.18 4.21 -5.49
C ILE A 43 18.34 3.36 -4.94
N LYS A 44 18.55 3.44 -3.63
CA LYS A 44 19.56 2.64 -2.91
C LYS A 44 18.99 2.17 -1.57
N CYS A 45 19.51 1.08 -1.02
CA CYS A 45 19.17 0.66 0.33
C CYS A 45 19.63 1.70 1.34
N ALA A 46 18.75 2.08 2.26
CA ALA A 46 19.04 3.04 3.31
C ALA A 46 19.79 2.43 4.50
N ARG A 47 19.63 1.12 4.75
CA ARG A 47 20.31 0.40 5.83
C ARG A 47 21.46 -0.46 5.31
N SER A 48 22.37 -0.83 6.20
CA SER A 48 23.47 -1.73 5.88
C SER A 48 22.97 -3.12 5.46
N LYS A 49 23.85 -3.90 4.81
CA LYS A 49 23.56 -5.27 4.34
C LYS A 49 23.19 -6.28 5.43
N LYS A 50 23.27 -5.90 6.71
CA LYS A 50 22.79 -6.71 7.83
C LYS A 50 21.26 -6.89 7.75
N TYR A 51 20.55 -5.90 7.24
CA TYR A 51 19.10 -5.94 7.06
C TYR A 51 18.80 -6.45 5.65
N PRO A 52 18.12 -7.61 5.52
CA PRO A 52 17.75 -8.14 4.21
C PRO A 52 16.70 -7.25 3.54
N LEU A 53 16.64 -7.28 2.21
CA LEU A 53 15.49 -6.72 1.49
C LEU A 53 14.31 -7.70 1.58
N GLY A 54 13.12 -7.18 1.85
CA GLY A 54 11.88 -7.92 1.77
C GLY A 54 11.33 -7.96 0.34
N ASP A 55 10.26 -8.73 0.17
CA ASP A 55 9.45 -8.74 -1.06
C ASP A 55 8.62 -7.46 -1.19
N ILE A 56 8.35 -6.79 -0.06
CA ILE A 56 7.88 -5.40 0.04
C ILE A 56 8.88 -4.56 0.84
N ALA A 57 9.01 -3.28 0.46
CA ALA A 57 9.85 -2.29 1.13
C ALA A 57 9.22 -0.89 0.99
N TYR A 58 9.83 0.14 1.59
CA TYR A 58 9.39 1.53 1.48
C TYR A 58 10.45 2.45 0.87
N ILE A 59 10.00 3.56 0.28
CA ILE A 59 10.77 4.83 0.34
C ILE A 59 10.22 5.72 1.46
N THR A 60 8.91 5.79 1.59
CA THR A 60 8.22 6.32 2.78
C THR A 60 7.06 5.38 3.15
N PRO A 61 6.50 5.46 4.36
CA PRO A 61 5.43 4.55 4.79
C PRO A 61 4.20 4.49 3.87
N VAL A 62 3.94 5.54 3.08
CA VAL A 62 2.79 5.61 2.15
C VAL A 62 3.17 5.30 0.69
N HIS A 63 4.44 4.98 0.42
CA HIS A 63 4.93 4.61 -0.91
C HIS A 63 5.68 3.26 -0.85
N PRO A 64 4.95 2.14 -0.75
CA PRO A 64 5.56 0.82 -0.79
C PRO A 64 6.02 0.45 -2.19
N LEU A 65 7.11 -0.32 -2.22
CA LEU A 65 7.65 -0.97 -3.40
C LEU A 65 7.61 -2.47 -3.21
N ILE A 66 7.39 -3.20 -4.29
CA ILE A 66 7.49 -4.65 -4.35
C ILE A 66 8.46 -5.09 -5.43
N ASN A 67 9.06 -6.26 -5.23
CA ASN A 67 9.90 -6.87 -6.25
C ASN A 67 9.05 -7.51 -7.36
N SER A 68 9.72 -7.90 -8.45
CA SER A 68 9.08 -8.60 -9.58
C SER A 68 8.41 -9.94 -9.21
N GLY A 69 8.87 -10.64 -8.17
CA GLY A 69 8.25 -11.89 -7.71
C GLY A 69 6.82 -11.69 -7.22
N VAL A 70 6.59 -10.66 -6.39
CA VAL A 70 5.24 -10.28 -5.95
C VAL A 70 4.38 -9.86 -7.13
N VAL A 71 4.94 -9.09 -8.08
CA VAL A 71 4.21 -8.67 -9.28
C VAL A 71 3.64 -9.87 -10.03
N GLU A 72 4.44 -10.93 -10.20
CA GLU A 72 4.01 -12.16 -10.90
C GLU A 72 2.91 -12.91 -10.13
N ILE A 73 3.05 -13.05 -8.82
CA ILE A 73 2.08 -13.76 -7.96
C ILE A 73 0.73 -13.03 -7.89
N PHE A 74 0.75 -11.70 -7.92
CA PHE A 74 -0.44 -10.85 -7.74
C PHE A 74 -1.00 -10.27 -9.05
N LYS A 75 -0.60 -10.78 -10.21
CA LYS A 75 -1.04 -10.27 -11.52
C LYS A 75 -2.56 -10.12 -11.63
N ASP A 76 -3.29 -11.11 -11.16
CA ASP A 76 -4.75 -11.15 -11.20
C ASP A 76 -5.38 -10.10 -10.27
N ILE A 77 -4.83 -9.95 -9.06
CA ILE A 77 -5.26 -8.95 -8.07
C ILE A 77 -4.94 -7.53 -8.54
N PHE A 78 -3.76 -7.31 -9.12
CA PHE A 78 -3.30 -5.99 -9.54
C PHE A 78 -3.94 -5.51 -10.84
N ASN A 79 -4.41 -6.42 -11.68
CA ASN A 79 -4.99 -6.10 -12.97
C ASN A 79 -6.07 -5.02 -12.86
N ASN A 80 -5.89 -3.90 -13.56
CA ASN A 80 -6.74 -2.71 -13.56
C ASN A 80 -6.94 -2.01 -12.20
N LYS A 81 -6.25 -2.45 -11.13
CA LYS A 81 -6.40 -1.91 -9.77
C LYS A 81 -5.14 -1.22 -9.26
N VAL A 82 -3.99 -1.58 -9.79
CA VAL A 82 -2.68 -1.06 -9.38
C VAL A 82 -1.87 -0.70 -10.62
N GLU A 83 -1.24 0.47 -10.60
CA GLU A 83 -0.14 0.79 -11.49
C GLU A 83 1.18 0.43 -10.83
N LEU A 84 1.98 -0.37 -11.53
CA LEU A 84 3.33 -0.74 -11.13
C LEU A 84 4.30 0.29 -11.72
N LEU A 85 4.86 1.14 -10.88
CA LEU A 85 5.70 2.25 -11.33
C LEU A 85 7.19 1.91 -11.10
N PRO A 86 7.99 1.67 -12.16
CA PRO A 86 9.32 1.11 -12.03
C PRO A 86 10.32 2.09 -11.43
N VAL A 87 11.29 1.57 -10.67
CA VAL A 87 12.47 2.29 -10.19
C VAL A 87 13.75 1.66 -10.74
N LEU A 88 14.84 2.42 -10.73
CA LEU A 88 16.15 1.95 -11.15
C LEU A 88 16.92 1.44 -9.92
N TYR A 89 17.09 0.12 -9.86
CA TYR A 89 17.87 -0.60 -8.87
C TYR A 89 18.52 -1.82 -9.53
N SER A 90 19.46 -2.50 -8.85
CA SER A 90 20.11 -3.70 -9.40
C SER A 90 19.14 -4.83 -9.71
N GLU A 91 18.01 -4.88 -9.00
CA GLU A 91 16.91 -5.82 -9.23
C GLU A 91 15.61 -5.06 -9.50
N PRO A 92 14.66 -5.63 -10.28
CA PRO A 92 13.41 -4.93 -10.60
C PRO A 92 12.51 -4.76 -9.37
N TYR A 93 12.25 -3.51 -9.02
CA TYR A 93 11.27 -3.08 -8.03
C TYR A 93 10.27 -2.11 -8.65
N TYR A 94 9.08 -2.07 -8.08
CA TYR A 94 7.96 -1.25 -8.55
C TYR A 94 7.24 -0.65 -7.36
N PHE A 95 6.97 0.64 -7.40
CA PHE A 95 5.98 1.21 -6.51
C PHE A 95 4.60 0.64 -6.80
N ILE A 96 3.81 0.45 -5.75
CA ILE A 96 2.40 0.07 -5.83
C ILE A 96 1.56 1.35 -5.78
N ASN A 97 1.19 1.89 -6.94
CA ASN A 97 0.19 2.96 -7.01
C ASN A 97 -1.21 2.35 -7.14
N VAL A 98 -1.93 2.24 -6.02
CA VAL A 98 -3.29 1.70 -6.00
C VAL A 98 -4.26 2.73 -6.58
N ILE A 99 -4.75 2.47 -7.79
CA ILE A 99 -5.71 3.30 -8.52
C ILE A 99 -7.16 2.89 -8.28
N ASN A 100 -7.37 1.76 -7.59
CA ASN A 100 -8.69 1.27 -7.22
C ASN A 100 -9.22 2.01 -5.98
N ILE A 101 -9.99 3.07 -6.20
CA ILE A 101 -10.66 3.83 -5.14
C ILE A 101 -12.10 3.34 -4.97
N ILE A 102 -12.44 2.90 -3.75
CA ILE A 102 -13.77 2.37 -3.42
C ILE A 102 -14.33 3.10 -2.22
N ASP A 103 -15.54 3.64 -2.34
CA ASP A 103 -16.26 4.31 -1.24
C ASP A 103 -16.95 3.31 -0.30
N ALA A 104 -16.13 2.43 0.30
CA ALA A 104 -16.59 1.36 1.17
C ALA A 104 -16.66 1.75 2.65
N LEU A 105 -16.08 2.89 3.07
CA LEU A 105 -16.07 3.30 4.47
C LEU A 105 -17.46 3.77 4.91
N ASP A 106 -18.00 3.19 5.99
CA ASP A 106 -19.25 3.63 6.60
C ASP A 106 -18.98 4.83 7.51
N MET A 107 -19.22 6.03 6.98
CA MET A 107 -18.96 7.29 7.67
C MET A 107 -19.84 7.50 8.92
N GLU A 108 -20.97 6.81 9.04
CA GLU A 108 -21.87 6.93 10.18
C GLU A 108 -21.48 6.00 11.32
N LYS A 109 -20.98 4.80 10.98
CA LYS A 109 -20.58 3.78 11.97
C LYS A 109 -19.10 3.83 12.35
N SER A 110 -18.26 4.41 11.49
CA SER A 110 -16.83 4.58 11.77
C SER A 110 -16.59 5.74 12.75
N GLU A 111 -15.54 5.63 13.54
CA GLU A 111 -15.12 6.68 14.46
C GLU A 111 -13.91 7.43 13.91
N PHE A 112 -13.88 8.74 14.14
CA PHE A 112 -12.87 9.62 13.57
C PHE A 112 -12.33 10.58 14.61
N LYS A 113 -11.01 10.75 14.62
CA LYS A 113 -10.42 11.92 15.25
C LYS A 113 -10.50 13.09 14.28
N ARG A 114 -10.84 14.27 14.80
CA ARG A 114 -11.00 15.49 14.01
C ARG A 114 -10.11 16.60 14.55
N TYR A 115 -9.66 17.46 13.65
CA TYR A 115 -9.08 18.75 14.04
C TYR A 115 -10.15 19.65 14.67
N SER A 116 -9.73 20.72 15.35
CA SER A 116 -10.64 21.76 15.85
C SER A 116 -11.50 22.40 14.75
N SER A 117 -11.06 22.35 13.49
CA SER A 117 -11.82 22.78 12.31
C SER A 117 -12.93 21.83 11.88
N GLY A 118 -13.08 20.66 12.51
CA GLY A 118 -14.03 19.62 12.13
C GLY A 118 -13.57 18.70 10.99
N LYS A 119 -12.46 19.02 10.31
CA LYS A 119 -11.84 18.15 9.30
C LYS A 119 -11.39 16.83 9.95
N ILE A 120 -11.59 15.73 9.24
CA ILE A 120 -11.13 14.41 9.66
C ILE A 120 -9.61 14.42 9.65
N MET A 121 -9.03 13.97 10.77
CA MET A 121 -7.59 13.81 10.95
C MET A 121 -7.17 12.40 10.53
N TYR A 122 -7.83 11.40 11.13
CA TYR A 122 -7.69 9.98 10.79
C TYR A 122 -8.88 9.21 11.39
N CYS A 123 -9.10 7.98 10.91
CA CYS A 123 -10.10 7.07 11.46
C CYS A 123 -9.50 6.31 12.64
N THR A 124 -10.24 6.26 13.75
CA THR A 124 -9.84 5.53 14.97
C THR A 124 -10.50 4.17 15.07
N LYS A 125 -11.62 3.97 14.37
CA LYS A 125 -12.34 2.70 14.28
C LYS A 125 -13.01 2.62 12.92
N TYR A 126 -12.53 1.69 12.10
CA TYR A 126 -13.06 1.50 10.75
C TYR A 126 -14.30 0.61 10.79
N VAL A 127 -15.30 0.96 10.00
CA VAL A 127 -16.42 0.09 9.66
C VAL A 127 -16.61 0.17 8.15
N PHE A 128 -16.55 -0.98 7.47
CA PHE A 128 -16.71 -1.04 6.02
C PHE A 128 -18.04 -1.65 5.62
N LYS A 129 -18.54 -1.27 4.44
CA LYS A 129 -19.72 -1.82 3.81
C LYS A 129 -19.32 -3.03 2.96
N GLU A 130 -19.54 -4.25 3.47
CA GLU A 130 -19.10 -5.52 2.81
C GLU A 130 -19.55 -5.61 1.35
N ASN A 131 -20.79 -5.23 1.09
CA ASN A 131 -21.37 -5.28 -0.25
C ASN A 131 -20.69 -4.31 -1.24
N ILE A 132 -20.05 -3.24 -0.75
CA ILE A 132 -19.31 -2.28 -1.57
C ILE A 132 -17.86 -2.74 -1.78
N VAL A 133 -17.24 -3.34 -0.76
CA VAL A 133 -15.91 -3.97 -0.89
C VAL A 133 -15.98 -5.10 -1.93
N GLY A 134 -16.99 -5.97 -1.83
CA GLY A 134 -17.22 -7.04 -2.79
C GLY A 134 -15.97 -7.92 -2.98
N ASN A 135 -15.57 -8.11 -4.23
CA ASN A 135 -14.42 -8.94 -4.62
C ASN A 135 -13.12 -8.12 -4.80
N ASN A 136 -13.00 -6.98 -4.13
CA ASN A 136 -11.80 -6.16 -4.22
C ASN A 136 -10.80 -6.53 -3.13
N SER A 137 -9.69 -7.14 -3.53
CA SER A 137 -8.66 -7.62 -2.60
C SER A 137 -7.59 -6.57 -2.27
N ILE A 138 -7.50 -5.49 -3.05
CA ILE A 138 -6.68 -4.30 -2.79
C ILE A 138 -7.42 -3.03 -3.24
N PHE A 139 -7.46 -2.01 -2.40
CA PHE A 139 -8.13 -0.75 -2.69
C PHE A 139 -7.69 0.37 -1.73
N LYS A 140 -8.16 1.59 -2.00
CA LYS A 140 -8.12 2.73 -1.08
C LYS A 140 -9.50 3.35 -0.94
N THR A 141 -9.68 4.21 0.06
CA THR A 141 -10.94 4.95 0.26
C THR A 141 -10.78 6.41 -0.14
N PRO A 142 -11.85 7.07 -0.64
CA PRO A 142 -11.79 8.48 -1.04
C PRO A 142 -11.57 9.43 0.15
N GLN A 143 -11.79 8.98 1.38
CA GLN A 143 -11.57 9.76 2.60
C GLN A 143 -10.10 9.83 2.98
N PHE A 144 -9.32 8.79 2.67
CA PHE A 144 -7.90 8.68 3.01
C PHE A 144 -7.05 8.19 1.82
N PRO A 145 -7.12 8.85 0.65
CA PRO A 145 -6.53 8.32 -0.58
C PRO A 145 -5.00 8.26 -0.50
N THR A 146 -4.36 9.04 0.37
CA THR A 146 -2.89 9.09 0.53
C THR A 146 -2.38 8.37 1.78
N ALA A 147 -3.24 7.71 2.55
CA ALA A 147 -2.85 7.08 3.82
C ALA A 147 -2.75 5.56 3.69
N GLU A 148 -3.86 4.83 3.92
CA GLU A 148 -3.84 3.38 3.97
C GLU A 148 -3.91 2.74 2.58
N ILE A 149 -3.27 1.58 2.44
CA ILE A 149 -3.56 0.64 1.37
C ILE A 149 -4.33 -0.51 2.01
N LEU A 150 -5.60 -0.63 1.64
CA LEU A 150 -6.50 -1.59 2.25
C LEU A 150 -6.50 -2.88 1.45
N VAL A 151 -6.37 -3.99 2.15
CA VAL A 151 -6.39 -5.34 1.57
C VAL A 151 -7.33 -6.26 2.34
N THR A 152 -7.88 -7.25 1.65
CA THR A 152 -8.75 -8.26 2.27
C THR A 152 -7.95 -9.48 2.75
N GLU A 153 -8.61 -10.37 3.48
CA GLU A 153 -8.04 -11.67 3.86
C GLU A 153 -7.51 -12.50 2.69
N GLU A 154 -8.07 -12.34 1.47
CA GLU A 154 -7.58 -13.06 0.28
C GLU A 154 -6.16 -12.64 -0.08
N PHE A 155 -5.87 -11.34 0.00
CA PHE A 155 -4.54 -10.80 -0.25
C PHE A 155 -3.55 -11.33 0.79
N VAL A 156 -3.93 -11.29 2.07
CA VAL A 156 -3.10 -11.77 3.19
C VAL A 156 -2.77 -13.26 3.01
N LYS A 157 -3.79 -14.10 2.74
CA LYS A 157 -3.60 -15.53 2.46
C LYS A 157 -2.63 -15.76 1.31
N ARG A 158 -2.71 -14.97 0.23
CA ARG A 158 -1.80 -15.11 -0.92
C ARG A 158 -0.34 -14.76 -0.57
N VAL A 159 -0.13 -13.78 0.30
CA VAL A 159 1.21 -13.47 0.84
C VAL A 159 1.75 -14.65 1.66
N GLU A 160 0.93 -15.20 2.55
CA GLU A 160 1.30 -16.33 3.41
C GLU A 160 1.58 -17.61 2.62
N GLU A 161 0.69 -17.98 1.68
CA GLU A 161 0.81 -19.19 0.86
C GLU A 161 2.04 -19.20 -0.06
N ASN A 162 2.58 -18.02 -0.39
CA ASN A 162 3.79 -17.87 -1.20
C ASN A 162 5.02 -17.51 -0.37
N ASP A 163 4.93 -17.57 0.97
CA ASP A 163 6.03 -17.30 1.89
C ASP A 163 6.69 -15.92 1.71
N LEU A 164 5.95 -14.92 1.22
CA LEU A 164 6.49 -13.59 0.93
C LEU A 164 6.92 -12.85 2.21
N LYS A 165 8.04 -12.15 2.14
CA LYS A 165 8.76 -11.57 3.27
C LYS A 165 8.64 -10.06 3.35
N GLY A 166 8.69 -9.54 4.58
CA GLY A 166 8.66 -8.11 4.86
C GLY A 166 7.26 -7.48 4.88
N PHE A 167 6.19 -8.24 4.62
CA PHE A 167 4.82 -7.72 4.75
C PHE A 167 4.38 -7.66 6.21
N VAL A 168 3.70 -6.56 6.57
CA VAL A 168 2.95 -6.42 7.83
C VAL A 168 1.50 -6.08 7.53
N PHE A 169 0.60 -6.57 8.38
CA PHE A 169 -0.84 -6.34 8.25
C PHE A 169 -1.43 -5.90 9.57
N GLU A 170 -2.04 -4.71 9.58
CA GLU A 170 -2.81 -4.21 10.72
C GLU A 170 -4.30 -4.50 10.47
N GLU A 171 -4.92 -5.36 11.29
CA GLU A 171 -6.37 -5.62 11.20
C GLU A 171 -7.13 -4.34 11.58
N LEU A 172 -7.82 -3.73 10.63
CA LEU A 172 -8.60 -2.51 10.85
C LEU A 172 -10.06 -2.81 11.12
N TRP A 173 -10.57 -3.91 10.57
CA TRP A 173 -11.97 -4.28 10.66
C TRP A 173 -12.23 -5.77 10.40
N ASP A 174 -13.24 -6.30 11.06
CA ASP A 174 -13.74 -7.66 10.95
C ASP A 174 -15.27 -7.63 10.99
N SER A 175 -15.94 -8.12 9.94
CA SER A 175 -17.40 -8.08 9.87
C SER A 175 -18.12 -9.00 10.85
N GLU A 176 -17.39 -9.92 11.50
CA GLU A 176 -17.94 -10.81 12.52
C GLU A 176 -17.84 -10.25 13.95
N LYS A 177 -17.24 -9.07 14.14
CA LYS A 177 -17.06 -8.39 15.44
C LYS A 177 -17.88 -7.11 15.56
#